data_AF-X1I7X0-F1
#
_entry.id   AF-X1I7X0-F1
#
_cell.length_a   1.000
_cell.length_b   1.000
_cell.length_c   1.000
_cell.angle_alpha   90.00
_cell.angle_beta   90.00
_cell.angle_gamma   90.00
#
_symmetry.space_group_name_H-M   'P 1'
#
loop_
_entity.id
_entity.type
_entity.pdbx_description
1 polymer ?
#
loop_
_entity_poly.entity_id
_entity_poly.type
_entity_poly.pdbx_seq_one_letter_code
_entity_poly.pdbx_strand_id
1 'polypeptide(L)'
;MPLVVQTNNIKPSKLKGEIEFKNLTFQYDKSRIIFDNFSLKVNPGESVALVGHTGAGKSSIAKLIARFYEFQSGDILVDGKSIREYDLTEYRKHIGIIPQTPFLWADTVENNIKYGYENASKKDVMHALEISGGSEWIKNLARCT
;
A
#
# COMPACT_ATOMS: atom_id res chain seq x y z
N MET A 1 -15.28 9.45 -0.16
CA MET A 1 -14.06 8.92 -0.84
C MET A 1 -14.33 8.95 -2.32
N PRO A 2 -13.38 9.32 -3.22
CA PRO A 2 -13.65 9.13 -4.63
C PRO A 2 -13.91 7.63 -4.83
N LEU A 3 -15.04 7.32 -5.47
CA LEU A 3 -15.44 5.95 -5.78
C LEU A 3 -14.41 5.40 -6.78
N VAL A 4 -13.50 4.55 -6.30
CA VAL A 4 -12.75 3.70 -7.22
C VAL A 4 -13.75 2.82 -7.96
N VAL A 5 -13.53 2.65 -9.25
CA VAL A 5 -14.38 1.85 -10.12
C VAL A 5 -14.08 0.39 -9.82
N GLN A 6 -15.13 -0.38 -9.59
CA GLN A 6 -15.05 -1.81 -9.36
C GLN A 6 -15.95 -2.51 -10.37
N THR A 7 -15.37 -3.47 -11.11
CA THR A 7 -16.06 -4.18 -12.20
C THR A 7 -16.44 -5.60 -11.82
N ASN A 8 -15.87 -6.13 -10.72
CA ASN A 8 -16.18 -7.45 -10.16
C ASN A 8 -15.85 -7.48 -8.66
N ASN A 9 -16.17 -8.56 -7.94
CA ASN A 9 -15.92 -8.75 -6.50
C ASN A 9 -15.07 -10.00 -6.25
N ILE A 10 -14.02 -10.21 -7.04
CA ILE A 10 -13.16 -11.37 -6.90
C ILE A 10 -12.36 -11.23 -5.61
N LYS A 11 -12.50 -12.19 -4.70
CA LYS A 11 -11.59 -12.28 -3.55
C LYS A 11 -10.27 -12.87 -4.05
N PRO A 12 -9.16 -12.11 -4.02
CA PRO A 12 -7.88 -12.66 -4.43
C PRO A 12 -7.51 -13.84 -3.53
N SER A 13 -7.01 -14.91 -4.15
CA SER A 13 -6.23 -15.91 -3.44
C SER A 13 -4.84 -15.34 -3.16
N LYS A 14 -3.89 -16.18 -2.74
CA LYS A 14 -2.51 -15.73 -2.53
C LYS A 14 -1.92 -15.12 -3.81
N LEU A 15 -1.71 -13.81 -3.79
CA LEU A 15 -1.07 -13.06 -4.87
C LEU A 15 0.44 -13.34 -4.89
N LYS A 16 1.01 -13.51 -6.10
CA LYS A 16 2.46 -13.62 -6.31
C LYS A 16 3.13 -12.25 -6.28
N GLY A 17 2.40 -11.20 -6.65
CA GLY A 17 2.87 -9.82 -6.57
C GLY A 17 3.47 -9.29 -7.87
N GLU A 18 3.13 -9.86 -9.02
CA GLU A 18 3.42 -9.21 -10.31
C GLU A 18 2.53 -7.96 -10.42
N ILE A 19 3.10 -6.82 -10.80
CA ILE A 19 2.37 -5.57 -11.02
C ILE A 19 2.67 -5.08 -12.43
N GLU A 20 1.64 -4.73 -13.19
CA GLU A 20 1.78 -4.18 -14.54
C GLU A 20 0.89 -2.95 -14.73
N PHE A 21 1.50 -1.81 -15.01
CA PHE A 21 0.83 -0.63 -15.54
C PHE A 21 0.82 -0.73 -17.07
N LYS A 22 -0.35 -0.63 -17.68
CA LYS A 22 -0.53 -0.68 -19.13
C LYS A 22 -1.11 0.61 -19.66
N ASN A 23 -0.28 1.40 -20.34
CA ASN A 23 -0.71 2.60 -21.07
C ASN A 23 -1.54 3.54 -20.18
N LEU A 24 -1.15 3.66 -18.91
CA LEU A 24 -1.92 4.32 -17.88
C LEU A 24 -1.94 5.83 -18.08
N THR A 25 -3.14 6.42 -18.06
CA THR A 25 -3.31 7.87 -17.91
C THR A 25 -3.88 8.19 -16.54
N PHE A 26 -3.19 9.06 -15.80
CA PHE A 26 -3.59 9.45 -14.45
C PHE A 26 -3.39 10.94 -14.19
N GLN A 27 -4.41 11.58 -13.60
CA GLN A 27 -4.37 12.92 -13.05
C GLN A 27 -5.20 12.98 -11.75
N TYR A 28 -4.76 13.81 -10.79
CA TYR A 28 -5.51 14.07 -9.56
C TYR A 28 -6.70 15.00 -9.79
N ASP A 29 -6.51 15.97 -10.68
CA ASP A 29 -7.51 16.94 -11.11
C ASP A 29 -7.24 17.32 -12.58
N LYS A 30 -8.11 18.14 -13.18
CA LYS A 30 -8.02 18.50 -14.60
C LYS A 30 -6.85 19.42 -14.95
N SER A 31 -6.12 19.96 -13.97
CA SER A 31 -5.04 20.92 -14.20
C SER A 31 -3.71 20.27 -14.56
N ARG A 32 -3.50 19.01 -14.16
CA ARG A 32 -2.18 18.37 -14.31
C ARG A 32 -2.26 16.86 -14.49
N ILE A 33 -1.82 16.42 -15.66
CA ILE A 33 -1.54 15.01 -15.96
C ILE A 33 -0.26 14.58 -15.22
N ILE A 34 -0.36 13.48 -14.46
CA ILE A 34 0.76 12.87 -13.75
C ILE A 34 1.38 11.76 -14.60
N PHE A 35 0.54 10.93 -15.23
CA PHE A 35 0.95 9.89 -16.16
C PHE A 35 0.17 10.05 -17.46
N ASP A 36 0.88 10.01 -18.57
CA ASP A 36 0.33 9.99 -19.93
C ASP A 36 0.91 8.77 -20.64
N ASN A 37 0.06 7.78 -20.94
CA ASN A 37 0.45 6.52 -21.55
C ASN A 37 1.59 5.76 -20.83
N PHE A 38 1.59 5.77 -19.48
CA PHE A 38 2.65 5.18 -18.67
C PHE A 38 2.56 3.65 -18.60
N SER A 39 3.69 2.98 -18.81
CA SER A 39 3.81 1.53 -18.67
C SER A 39 4.99 1.15 -17.79
N LEU A 40 4.78 0.17 -16.92
CA LEU A 40 5.78 -0.36 -15.98
C LEU A 40 5.40 -1.80 -15.68
N LYS A 41 6.38 -2.69 -15.64
CA LYS A 41 6.19 -4.06 -15.14
C LYS A 41 7.16 -4.32 -13.99
N VAL A 42 6.64 -4.86 -12.90
CA VAL A 42 7.40 -5.30 -11.72
C VAL A 42 7.14 -6.79 -11.53
N ASN A 43 8.20 -7.59 -11.48
CA ASN A 43 8.09 -9.04 -11.36
C ASN A 43 7.88 -9.46 -9.89
N PRO A 44 7.27 -10.63 -9.64
CA PRO A 44 7.14 -11.18 -8.29
C PRO A 44 8.50 -11.23 -7.56
N GLY A 45 8.53 -10.68 -6.34
CA GLY A 45 9.74 -10.66 -5.49
C GLY A 45 10.79 -9.62 -5.88
N GLU A 46 10.55 -8.82 -6.91
CA GLU A 46 11.46 -7.76 -7.33
C GLU A 46 11.39 -6.54 -6.39
N SER A 47 12.56 -6.00 -6.03
CA SER A 47 12.65 -4.74 -5.28
C SER A 47 12.97 -3.59 -6.24
N VAL A 48 12.03 -2.68 -6.42
CA VAL A 48 12.13 -1.57 -7.37
C VAL A 48 12.26 -0.23 -6.65
N ALA A 49 13.28 0.55 -7.02
CA ALA A 49 13.46 1.92 -6.56
C ALA A 49 12.98 2.92 -7.63
N LEU A 50 12.04 3.80 -7.26
CA LEU A 50 11.53 4.86 -8.13
C LEU A 50 12.23 6.18 -7.81
N VAL A 51 12.99 6.72 -8.77
CA VAL A 51 13.75 7.98 -8.63
C VAL A 51 13.25 9.05 -9.59
N GLY A 52 13.39 10.31 -9.21
CA GLY A 52 12.96 11.45 -10.03
C GLY A 52 12.64 12.69 -9.19
N HIS A 53 12.45 13.84 -9.83
CA HIS A 53 12.16 15.10 -9.13
C HIS A 53 10.82 15.06 -8.35
N THR A 54 10.64 16.00 -7.41
CA THR A 54 9.37 16.15 -6.69
C THR A 54 8.22 16.41 -7.67
N GLY A 55 7.11 15.67 -7.51
CA GLY A 55 5.97 15.76 -8.41
C GLY A 55 6.05 14.85 -9.66
N ALA A 56 7.12 14.08 -9.86
CA ALA A 56 7.24 13.10 -10.96
C ALA A 56 6.30 11.88 -10.85
N GLY A 57 5.32 11.87 -9.93
CA GLY A 57 4.37 10.78 -9.80
C GLY A 57 4.81 9.57 -8.98
N LYS A 58 6.02 9.54 -8.41
CA LYS A 58 6.54 8.41 -7.59
C LYS A 58 5.55 7.90 -6.53
N SER A 59 5.04 8.78 -5.68
CA SER A 59 4.05 8.44 -4.66
C SER A 59 2.68 8.08 -5.27
N SER A 60 2.38 8.58 -6.48
CA SER A 60 1.15 8.23 -7.19
C SER A 60 1.14 6.75 -7.61
N ILE A 61 2.29 6.18 -8.00
CA ILE A 61 2.39 4.75 -8.32
C ILE A 61 1.95 3.90 -7.11
N ALA A 62 2.52 4.14 -5.93
CA ALA A 62 2.14 3.43 -4.71
C ALA A 62 0.67 3.64 -4.34
N LYS A 63 0.15 4.87 -4.47
CA LYS A 63 -1.26 5.20 -4.20
C LYS A 63 -2.23 4.51 -5.17
N LEU A 64 -1.84 4.34 -6.43
CA LEU A 64 -2.66 3.67 -7.44
C LEU A 64 -2.66 2.14 -7.23
N ILE A 65 -1.51 1.53 -6.93
CA ILE A 65 -1.43 0.12 -6.52
C ILE A 65 -2.32 -0.12 -5.29
N ALA A 66 -2.26 0.77 -4.29
CA ALA A 66 -3.12 0.73 -3.10
C ALA A 66 -4.62 1.02 -3.36
N ARG A 67 -4.97 1.36 -4.60
CA ARG A 67 -6.30 1.82 -5.01
C ARG A 67 -6.83 2.96 -4.14
N PHE A 68 -6.00 3.94 -3.79
CA PHE A 68 -6.46 5.17 -3.13
C PHE A 68 -7.07 6.17 -4.11
N TYR A 69 -6.76 6.04 -5.40
CA TYR A 69 -7.27 6.87 -6.48
C TYR A 69 -7.70 6.00 -7.65
N GLU A 70 -8.68 6.50 -8.40
CA GLU A 70 -9.06 5.96 -9.70
C GLU A 70 -8.23 6.61 -10.82
N PHE A 71 -8.08 5.92 -11.95
CA PHE A 71 -7.33 6.40 -13.10
C PHE A 71 -8.22 6.54 -14.34
N GLN A 72 -7.82 7.41 -15.27
CA GLN A 72 -8.69 7.83 -16.38
C GLN A 72 -8.69 6.83 -17.54
N SER A 73 -7.55 6.22 -17.86
CA SER A 73 -7.46 5.21 -18.92
C SER A 73 -6.24 4.29 -18.73
N GLY A 74 -6.17 3.24 -19.55
CA GLY A 74 -5.22 2.14 -19.39
C GLY A 74 -5.71 1.14 -18.36
N ASP A 75 -4.79 0.35 -17.81
CA ASP A 75 -5.08 -0.59 -16.74
C ASP A 75 -3.90 -0.77 -15.78
N ILE A 76 -4.21 -1.25 -14.59
CA ILE A 76 -3.22 -1.74 -13.64
C ILE A 76 -3.59 -3.19 -13.35
N LEU A 77 -2.68 -4.10 -13.64
CA LEU A 77 -2.85 -5.53 -13.43
C LEU A 77 -2.04 -5.98 -12.22
N VAL A 78 -2.63 -6.89 -11.44
CA VAL A 78 -1.92 -7.68 -10.44
C VAL A 78 -2.11 -9.15 -10.75
N ASP A 79 -0.99 -9.85 -10.95
CA ASP A 79 -0.93 -11.23 -11.44
C ASP A 79 -1.79 -11.45 -12.70
N GLY A 80 -1.65 -10.52 -13.67
CA GLY A 80 -2.33 -10.57 -14.96
C GLY A 80 -3.82 -10.18 -14.96
N LYS A 81 -4.40 -9.81 -13.80
CA LYS A 81 -5.81 -9.43 -13.66
C LYS A 81 -5.96 -7.97 -13.27
N SER A 82 -6.97 -7.28 -13.82
CA SER A 82 -7.20 -5.88 -13.49
C SER A 82 -7.49 -5.69 -12.01
N ILE A 83 -6.87 -4.69 -11.38
CA ILE A 83 -7.13 -4.38 -9.98
C ILE A 83 -8.58 -3.94 -9.72
N ARG A 84 -9.33 -3.56 -10.77
CA ARG A 84 -10.76 -3.23 -10.69
C ARG A 84 -11.67 -4.45 -10.51
N GLU A 85 -11.18 -5.65 -10.82
CA GLU A 85 -11.93 -6.90 -10.67
C GLU A 85 -11.89 -7.46 -9.25
N TYR A 86 -10.89 -7.09 -8.46
CA TYR A 86 -10.78 -7.56 -7.09
C TYR A 86 -11.73 -6.81 -6.15
N ASP A 87 -12.26 -7.55 -5.18
CA ASP A 87 -12.84 -6.96 -3.99
C ASP A 87 -11.82 -6.04 -3.32
N LEU A 88 -12.16 -4.76 -3.17
CA LEU A 88 -11.23 -3.74 -2.70
C LEU A 88 -10.69 -4.03 -1.29
N THR A 89 -11.54 -4.55 -0.40
CA THR A 89 -11.18 -4.81 1.00
C THR A 89 -10.24 -6.00 1.08
N GLU A 90 -10.58 -7.10 0.40
CA GLU A 90 -9.74 -8.30 0.36
C GLU A 90 -8.42 -8.06 -0.38
N TYR A 91 -8.43 -7.26 -1.45
CA TYR A 91 -7.22 -6.87 -2.17
C TYR A 91 -6.24 -6.10 -1.27
N ARG A 92 -6.73 -5.12 -0.52
CA ARG A 92 -5.87 -4.30 0.36
C ARG A 92 -5.24 -5.10 1.51
N LYS A 93 -5.81 -6.24 1.92
CA LYS A 93 -5.17 -7.14 2.90
C LYS A 93 -3.86 -7.75 2.39
N HIS A 94 -3.62 -7.73 1.08
CA HIS A 94 -2.39 -8.22 0.45
C HIS A 94 -1.34 -7.13 0.25
N ILE A 95 -1.59 -5.89 0.68
CA ILE A 95 -0.71 -4.74 0.47
C ILE A 95 -0.27 -4.17 1.81
N GLY A 96 1.04 -4.10 2.03
CA GLY A 96 1.64 -3.29 3.09
C GLY A 96 2.02 -1.91 2.57
N ILE A 97 1.66 -0.84 3.30
CA ILE A 97 2.05 0.54 2.98
C ILE A 97 2.71 1.16 4.21
N ILE A 98 3.91 1.71 4.03
CA ILE A 98 4.59 2.49 5.05
C ILE A 98 4.52 3.96 4.63
N PRO A 99 3.71 4.79 5.30
CA PRO A 99 3.60 6.21 4.97
C PRO A 99 4.89 6.96 5.35
N GLN A 100 5.15 8.08 4.68
CA GLN A 100 6.31 8.94 5.00
C GLN A 100 6.20 9.55 6.40
N THR A 101 4.99 9.88 6.84
CA THR A 101 4.70 10.36 8.20
C THR A 101 3.82 9.33 8.90
N PRO A 102 4.31 8.68 9.97
CA PRO A 102 3.50 7.74 10.72
C PRO A 102 2.40 8.47 11.49
N PHE A 103 1.28 7.78 11.71
CA PHE A 103 0.22 8.24 12.60
C PHE A 103 0.22 7.36 13.85
N LEU A 104 0.12 7.98 15.03
CA LEU A 104 0.04 7.27 16.30
C LEU A 104 -1.29 7.62 16.97
N TRP A 105 -1.98 6.60 17.44
CA TRP A 105 -3.14 6.74 18.31
C TRP A 105 -2.68 7.06 19.73
N ALA A 106 -3.47 7.87 20.44
CA ALA A 106 -3.32 8.09 21.87
C ALA A 106 -3.74 6.83 22.66
N ASP A 107 -2.90 5.79 22.55
CA ASP A 107 -3.11 4.44 23.07
C ASP A 107 -1.74 3.81 23.38
N THR A 108 -1.74 2.58 23.89
CA THR A 108 -0.52 1.83 24.17
C THR A 108 0.30 1.58 22.89
N VAL A 109 1.61 1.40 23.08
CA VAL A 109 2.51 0.99 21.99
C VAL A 109 2.07 -0.36 21.40
N GLU A 110 1.61 -1.29 22.24
CA GLU A 110 1.06 -2.57 21.80
C GLU A 110 -0.13 -2.36 20.84
N ASN A 111 -1.11 -1.53 21.21
CA ASN A 111 -2.27 -1.28 20.36
C ASN A 111 -1.92 -0.56 19.05
N ASN A 112 -0.95 0.37 19.09
CA ASN A 112 -0.43 1.01 17.88
C ASN A 112 0.24 0.01 16.92
N ILE A 113 0.94 -1.01 17.43
CA ILE A 113 1.55 -2.07 16.60
C ILE A 113 0.47 -3.01 16.05
N LYS A 114 -0.51 -3.38 16.88
CA LYS A 114 -1.59 -4.29 16.51
C LYS A 114 -2.63 -3.68 15.60
N TYR A 115 -2.66 -2.37 15.44
CA TYR A 115 -3.70 -1.67 14.67
C TYR A 115 -3.92 -2.23 13.26
N GLY A 116 -2.86 -2.69 12.57
CA GLY A 116 -2.98 -3.31 11.24
C GLY A 116 -3.49 -4.75 11.23
N TYR A 117 -3.46 -5.44 12.38
CA TYR A 117 -3.92 -6.81 12.56
C TYR A 117 -4.33 -7.04 14.02
N GLU A 118 -5.61 -6.77 14.33
CA GLU A 118 -6.13 -6.77 15.71
C GLU A 118 -5.95 -8.11 16.44
N ASN A 119 -5.95 -9.22 15.69
CA ASN A 119 -5.77 -10.58 16.19
C ASN A 119 -4.30 -10.94 16.48
N ALA A 120 -3.35 -10.02 16.31
CA ALA A 120 -1.95 -10.23 16.67
C ALA A 120 -1.82 -10.61 18.15
N SER A 121 -1.13 -11.71 18.41
CA SER A 121 -0.76 -12.13 19.77
C SER A 121 0.38 -11.26 20.31
N LYS A 122 0.59 -11.29 21.63
CA LYS A 122 1.77 -10.64 22.24
C LYS A 122 3.08 -11.11 21.64
N LYS A 123 3.16 -12.39 21.24
CA LYS A 123 4.34 -12.95 20.59
C LYS A 123 4.58 -12.28 19.22
N ASP A 124 3.52 -12.05 18.45
CA ASP A 124 3.60 -11.38 17.15
C ASP A 124 4.06 -9.93 17.31
N VAL A 125 3.55 -9.22 18.33
CA VAL A 125 3.98 -7.85 18.66
C VAL A 125 5.46 -7.81 19.02
N MET A 126 5.92 -8.70 19.90
CA MET A 126 7.34 -8.75 20.29
C MET A 126 8.24 -9.10 19.10
N HIS A 127 7.79 -10.00 18.23
CA HIS A 127 8.52 -10.34 17.02
C HIS A 127 8.60 -9.15 16.04
N ALA A 128 7.50 -8.41 15.85
CA ALA A 128 7.49 -7.21 15.02
C ALA A 128 8.46 -6.13 15.56
N LEU A 129 8.59 -6.01 16.88
CA LEU A 129 9.55 -5.10 17.53
C LEU A 129 11.00 -5.52 17.34
N GLU A 130 11.26 -6.82 17.35
CA GLU A 130 12.59 -7.37 17.10
C GLU A 130 13.05 -7.10 15.68
N ILE A 131 12.23 -7.43 14.67
CA ILE A 131 12.60 -7.26 13.26
C ILE A 131 12.63 -5.80 12.82
N SER A 132 11.94 -4.89 13.52
CA SER A 132 11.97 -3.45 13.25
C SER A 132 13.05 -2.69 14.03
N GLY A 133 13.74 -3.35 14.97
CA GLY A 133 14.73 -2.71 15.85
C GLY A 133 14.12 -1.87 16.99
N GLY A 134 12.81 -1.94 17.22
CA GLY A 134 12.12 -1.20 18.27
C GLY A 134 12.31 -1.75 19.69
N SER A 135 12.82 -2.98 19.83
CA SER A 135 12.95 -3.68 21.12
C SER A 135 13.76 -2.94 22.18
N GLU A 136 14.83 -2.24 21.80
CA GLU A 136 15.70 -1.55 22.75
C GLU A 136 15.07 -0.25 23.27
N TRP A 137 14.51 0.57 22.38
CA TRP A 137 13.82 1.80 22.77
C TRP A 137 12.63 1.52 23.69
N ILE A 138 11.84 0.46 23.40
CA ILE A 138 10.69 0.11 24.24
C ILE A 138 11.10 -0.30 25.66
N LYS A 139 12.21 -1.01 25.83
CA LYS A 139 12.72 -1.36 27.16
C LYS A 139 13.07 -0.13 27.99
N ASN A 140 13.48 0.95 27.33
CA ASN A 140 13.89 2.20 27.96
C ASN A 140 12.74 3.21 28.11
N LEU A 141 11.52 2.90 27.64
CA LEU A 141 10.35 3.75 27.87
C LEU A 141 9.93 3.71 29.34
N ALA A 142 9.78 4.88 29.94
CA ALA A 142 9.14 5.01 31.24
C ALA A 142 7.70 4.50 31.15
N ARG A 143 7.29 3.67 32.12
CA ARG A 143 5.89 3.26 32.25
C ARG A 143 5.15 4.38 32.96
N CYS A 144 4.27 5.08 32.24
CA CYS A 144 3.27 5.92 32.90
C CYS A 144 2.23 4.99 33.54
N THR A 145 2.31 4.86 34.87
CA THR A 145 1.25 4.27 35.71
C THR A 145 0.08 5.22 35.86
#